data_AF-A0AAW0Q5P1-F1
#
_entry.id   AF-A0AAW0Q5P1-F1
#
_cell.length_a   1.000
_cell.length_b   1.000
_cell.length_c   1.000
_cell.angle_alpha   90.00
_cell.angle_beta   90.00
_cell.angle_gamma   90.00
#
_symmetry.space_group_name_H-M   'P 1'
#
loop_
_entity.id
_entity.type
_entity.pdbx_description
1 polymer ?
#
loop_
_entity_poly.entity_id
_entity_poly.type
_entity_poly.pdbx_seq_one_letter_code
_entity_poly.pdbx_strand_id
1 'polypeptide(L)'
;MILEKCLSKVAENSKYIFQVSSGDSHTTLNCASENNGVHRLGQSEVIDLISALSTVLTRGITEDFRKVFPNDGKSGPFYGVLHDFSLGTIILMQKYEGLKLQLIFIKSQEEKIKTKLIKVIRNRKKMIYNSLTLTVEEILQESYTKAATAKISLQRLMDTVFDHAKSNMLSQLQNLMNLVLDTLSESLHNSIQLSLREDTSVPDISIEFEEVTKLYNELTSTEGEDDLLLSDSDMDIL
;
A
#
# COMPACT_ATOMS: atom_id res chain seq x y z
N MET A 1 -12.50 -3.42 17.35
CA MET A 1 -13.32 -4.66 17.26
C MET A 1 -12.67 -5.79 16.46
N ILE A 2 -12.36 -5.67 15.15
CA ILE A 2 -11.78 -6.80 14.38
C ILE A 2 -10.31 -7.05 14.71
N LEU A 3 -9.47 -6.00 14.69
CA LEU A 3 -8.05 -6.12 15.04
C LEU A 3 -7.88 -6.75 16.43
N GLU A 4 -8.68 -6.34 17.40
CA GLU A 4 -8.67 -6.87 18.77
C GLU A 4 -9.06 -8.35 18.84
N LYS A 5 -10.05 -8.79 18.04
CA LYS A 5 -10.42 -10.20 17.94
C LYS A 5 -9.31 -11.06 17.32
N CYS A 6 -8.68 -10.58 16.24
CA CYS A 6 -7.55 -11.27 15.61
C CYS A 6 -6.42 -11.46 16.62
N LEU A 7 -6.13 -10.37 17.32
CA LEU A 7 -5.10 -10.29 18.34
C LEU A 7 -5.41 -11.25 19.50
N SER A 8 -6.60 -11.25 20.09
CA SER A 8 -6.94 -12.17 21.20
C SER A 8 -6.77 -13.65 20.83
N LYS A 9 -7.08 -14.03 19.59
CA LYS A 9 -6.94 -15.41 19.10
C LYS A 9 -5.49 -15.84 18.92
N VAL A 10 -4.60 -14.90 18.62
CA VAL A 10 -3.15 -15.12 18.56
C VAL A 10 -2.58 -15.41 19.95
N ALA A 11 -3.04 -14.67 20.97
CA ALA A 11 -2.65 -14.87 22.36
C ALA A 11 -3.07 -16.26 22.89
N GLU A 12 -4.22 -16.78 22.45
CA GLU A 12 -4.67 -18.14 22.77
C GLU A 12 -3.81 -19.22 22.09
N ASN A 13 -3.53 -19.07 20.79
CA ASN A 13 -2.75 -20.05 20.03
C ASN A 13 -1.28 -20.13 20.45
N SER A 14 -0.72 -19.03 20.93
CA SER A 14 0.67 -18.98 21.38
C SER A 14 0.85 -19.70 22.73
N LYS A 15 -0.14 -19.70 23.64
CA LYS A 15 -0.12 -20.53 24.86
C LYS A 15 0.07 -22.02 24.58
N TYR A 16 -0.45 -22.52 23.45
CA TYR A 16 -0.37 -23.93 23.07
C TYR A 16 1.07 -24.37 22.74
N ILE A 17 1.86 -23.51 22.11
CA ILE A 17 3.24 -23.83 21.71
C ILE A 17 4.16 -24.00 22.92
N PHE A 18 3.90 -23.24 23.98
CA PHE A 18 4.69 -23.32 25.22
C PHE A 18 4.24 -24.42 26.18
N GLN A 19 3.05 -25.00 25.98
CA GLN A 19 2.63 -26.20 26.72
C GLN A 19 3.27 -27.49 26.16
N VAL A 20 3.63 -27.51 24.88
CA VAL A 20 4.28 -28.65 24.22
C VAL A 20 5.76 -28.76 24.60
N SER A 21 6.41 -27.66 24.99
CA SER A 21 7.76 -27.68 25.59
C SER A 21 7.70 -28.07 27.08
N SER A 22 7.65 -29.37 27.36
CA SER A 22 7.50 -29.96 28.70
C SER A 22 8.71 -29.76 29.62
N GLY A 23 8.88 -28.55 30.17
CA GLY A 23 9.87 -28.21 31.17
C GLY A 23 9.60 -26.84 31.81
N ASP A 24 10.04 -26.67 33.05
CA ASP A 24 9.89 -25.45 33.86
C ASP A 24 10.23 -24.19 33.02
N SER A 25 9.29 -23.24 32.89
CA SER A 25 9.37 -22.17 31.86
C SER A 25 10.64 -21.32 31.95
N HIS A 26 11.26 -21.29 33.13
CA HIS A 26 12.54 -20.65 33.39
C HIS A 26 13.71 -21.33 32.68
N THR A 27 13.72 -22.65 32.55
CA THR A 27 14.82 -23.41 31.92
C THR A 27 14.80 -23.23 30.41
N THR A 28 13.62 -23.26 29.78
CA THR A 28 13.48 -23.05 28.33
C THR A 28 13.88 -21.63 27.92
N LEU A 29 13.50 -20.62 28.71
CA LEU A 29 13.82 -19.21 28.43
C LEU A 29 15.32 -18.93 28.66
N ASN A 30 15.93 -19.51 29.70
CA ASN A 30 17.38 -19.44 29.91
C ASN A 30 18.15 -20.12 28.78
N CYS A 31 17.80 -21.36 28.39
CA CYS A 31 18.46 -22.05 27.28
C CYS A 31 18.30 -21.31 25.95
N ALA A 32 17.15 -20.69 25.70
CA ALA A 32 16.96 -19.85 24.53
C ALA A 32 17.78 -18.55 24.62
N SER A 33 17.92 -17.94 25.81
CA SER A 33 18.77 -16.74 25.98
C SER A 33 20.25 -17.02 25.75
N GLU A 34 20.75 -18.20 26.14
CA GLU A 34 22.14 -18.61 25.95
C GLU A 34 22.44 -19.00 24.49
N ASN A 35 21.41 -19.39 23.72
CA ASN A 35 21.54 -19.87 22.34
C ASN A 35 20.81 -18.97 21.32
N ASN A 36 20.66 -17.68 21.61
CA ASN A 36 20.13 -16.68 20.66
C ASN A 36 18.72 -17.01 20.13
N GLY A 37 17.85 -17.56 20.97
CA GLY A 37 16.48 -17.95 20.66
C GLY A 37 16.30 -19.40 20.22
N VAL A 38 17.37 -20.20 20.17
CA VAL A 38 17.35 -21.58 19.69
C VAL A 38 17.29 -22.58 20.86
N HIS A 39 16.23 -23.39 20.94
CA HIS A 39 16.07 -24.44 21.94
C HIS A 39 16.15 -25.84 21.30
N ARG A 40 16.99 -26.73 21.83
CA ARG A 40 17.03 -28.14 21.36
C ARG A 40 16.14 -29.02 22.23
N LEU A 41 15.17 -29.67 21.61
CA LEU A 41 14.47 -30.82 22.19
C LEU A 41 15.21 -32.11 21.77
N GLY A 42 15.96 -32.71 22.70
CA GLY A 42 16.64 -33.98 22.47
C GLY A 42 17.72 -33.96 21.38
N GLN A 43 17.92 -35.10 20.69
CA GLN A 43 19.06 -35.31 19.77
C GLN A 43 18.85 -34.75 18.34
N SER A 44 17.64 -34.32 17.93
CA SER A 44 17.43 -33.87 16.54
C SER A 44 16.51 -32.67 16.32
N GLU A 45 15.71 -32.24 17.30
CA GLU A 45 14.71 -31.19 17.08
C GLU A 45 15.19 -29.84 17.63
N VAL A 46 15.31 -28.86 16.74
CA VAL A 46 15.77 -27.51 17.05
C VAL A 46 14.61 -26.55 16.85
N ILE A 47 14.12 -25.96 17.93
CA ILE A 47 13.05 -24.96 17.91
C ILE A 47 13.72 -23.58 17.97
N ASP A 48 13.67 -22.86 16.86
CA ASP A 48 13.87 -21.41 16.88
C ASP A 48 12.59 -20.77 17.42
N LEU A 49 12.68 -20.31 18.66
CA LEU A 49 11.56 -19.74 19.39
C LEU A 49 11.12 -18.40 18.77
N ILE A 50 12.05 -17.64 18.16
CA ILE A 50 11.76 -16.40 17.44
C ILE A 50 10.94 -16.74 16.18
N SER A 51 11.41 -17.68 15.38
CA SER A 51 10.71 -18.12 14.17
C SER A 51 9.33 -18.72 14.47
N ALA A 52 9.21 -19.54 15.52
CA ALA A 52 7.94 -20.13 15.95
C ALA A 52 6.94 -19.06 16.41
N LEU A 53 7.38 -18.11 17.24
CA LEU A 53 6.55 -17.00 17.71
C LEU A 53 6.15 -16.06 16.57
N SER A 54 7.10 -15.65 15.73
CA SER A 54 6.85 -14.84 14.53
C SER A 54 5.85 -15.52 13.61
N THR A 55 5.93 -16.84 13.43
CA THR A 55 4.98 -17.62 12.62
C THR A 55 3.57 -17.57 13.22
N VAL A 56 3.44 -17.70 14.54
CA VAL A 56 2.14 -17.70 15.23
C VAL A 56 1.49 -16.33 15.23
N LEU A 57 2.29 -15.30 15.51
CA LEU A 57 1.87 -13.90 15.50
C LEU A 57 1.46 -13.50 14.08
N THR A 58 2.27 -13.84 13.08
CA THR A 58 1.95 -13.62 11.67
C THR A 58 0.69 -14.36 11.26
N ARG A 59 0.54 -15.65 11.60
CA ARG A 59 -0.61 -16.49 11.23
C ARG A 59 -1.93 -16.00 11.85
N GLY A 60 -1.92 -15.67 13.14
CA GLY A 60 -3.14 -15.25 13.82
C GLY A 60 -3.58 -13.82 13.45
N ILE A 61 -2.64 -12.95 13.08
CA ILE A 61 -2.98 -11.64 12.51
C ILE A 61 -3.44 -11.78 11.06
N THR A 62 -2.87 -12.70 10.27
CA THR A 62 -3.09 -12.71 8.82
C THR A 62 -4.50 -13.07 8.38
N GLU A 63 -5.22 -14.04 8.94
CA GLU A 63 -6.48 -14.47 8.30
C GLU A 63 -7.60 -13.43 8.36
N ASP A 64 -7.93 -12.94 9.56
CA ASP A 64 -9.04 -11.99 9.72
C ASP A 64 -8.62 -10.55 9.38
N PHE A 65 -7.36 -10.17 9.58
CA PHE A 65 -6.86 -8.87 9.13
C PHE A 65 -6.76 -8.81 7.61
N ARG A 66 -6.35 -9.87 6.90
CA ARG A 66 -6.32 -9.88 5.42
C ARG A 66 -7.72 -9.78 4.80
N LYS A 67 -8.76 -10.28 5.47
CA LYS A 67 -10.15 -10.10 5.01
C LYS A 67 -10.56 -8.63 5.00
N VAL A 68 -10.16 -7.87 6.03
CA VAL A 68 -10.52 -6.45 6.15
C VAL A 68 -9.54 -5.55 5.38
N PHE A 69 -8.27 -5.94 5.34
CA PHE A 69 -7.16 -5.19 4.73
C PHE A 69 -6.40 -6.04 3.71
N PRO A 70 -7.02 -6.42 2.59
CA PRO A 70 -6.34 -7.18 1.54
C PRO A 70 -5.17 -6.39 0.94
N ASN A 71 -4.15 -7.14 0.49
CA ASN A 71 -2.89 -6.63 -0.09
C ASN A 71 -2.77 -6.88 -1.61
N ASP A 72 -3.82 -7.38 -2.26
CA ASP A 72 -3.84 -7.63 -3.71
C ASP A 72 -3.91 -6.34 -4.56
N GLY A 73 -4.16 -5.19 -3.92
CA GLY A 73 -4.10 -3.86 -4.53
C GLY A 73 -5.24 -3.54 -5.50
N LYS A 74 -6.16 -4.48 -5.71
CA LYS A 74 -7.34 -4.34 -6.58
C LYS A 74 -8.65 -4.71 -5.88
N SER A 75 -8.59 -5.16 -4.62
CA SER A 75 -9.78 -5.52 -3.87
C SER A 75 -9.83 -4.81 -2.50
N GLY A 76 -11.02 -4.90 -1.92
CA GLY A 76 -11.30 -4.46 -0.56
C GLY A 76 -11.96 -3.08 -0.46
N PRO A 77 -12.43 -2.73 0.74
CA PRO A 77 -13.30 -1.57 0.97
C PRO A 77 -12.67 -0.25 0.53
N PHE A 78 -11.35 -0.10 0.73
CA PHE A 78 -10.63 1.13 0.40
C PHE A 78 -10.49 1.39 -1.09
N TYR A 79 -10.31 0.34 -1.89
CA TYR A 79 -10.21 0.51 -3.34
C TYR A 79 -11.54 0.98 -3.91
N GLY A 80 -12.65 0.33 -3.52
CA GLY A 80 -14.00 0.70 -3.95
C GLY A 80 -14.35 2.13 -3.54
N VAL A 81 -14.22 2.47 -2.26
CA VAL A 81 -14.54 3.82 -1.76
C VAL A 81 -13.74 4.92 -2.47
N LEU A 82 -12.44 4.69 -2.71
CA LEU A 82 -11.59 5.68 -3.36
C LEU A 82 -11.83 5.76 -4.88
N HIS A 83 -12.18 4.64 -5.50
CA HIS A 83 -12.55 4.57 -6.91
C HIS A 83 -13.88 5.30 -7.17
N ASP A 84 -14.87 5.07 -6.31
CA ASP A 84 -16.23 5.58 -6.44
C ASP A 84 -16.38 7.03 -5.96
N PHE A 85 -15.39 7.55 -5.23
CA PHE A 85 -15.32 8.96 -4.87
C PHE A 85 -15.44 9.84 -6.12
N SER A 86 -16.24 10.90 -6.05
CA SER A 86 -16.32 11.90 -7.12
C SER A 86 -16.65 13.29 -6.60
N LEU A 87 -16.08 14.31 -7.24
CA LEU A 87 -16.43 15.71 -7.02
C LEU A 87 -17.69 16.16 -7.78
N GLY A 88 -18.34 15.25 -8.53
CA GLY A 88 -19.55 15.57 -9.29
C GLY A 88 -19.31 16.53 -10.46
N THR A 89 -18.07 16.59 -10.97
CA THR A 89 -17.66 17.49 -12.06
C THR A 89 -18.53 17.36 -13.31
N ILE A 90 -19.00 16.15 -13.65
CA ILE A 90 -19.89 15.91 -14.79
C ILE A 90 -21.21 16.67 -14.64
N ILE A 91 -21.81 16.62 -13.45
CA ILE A 91 -23.07 17.32 -13.15
C ILE A 91 -22.84 18.84 -13.18
N LEU A 92 -21.71 19.30 -12.64
CA LEU A 92 -21.34 20.71 -12.65
C LEU A 92 -21.11 21.24 -14.07
N MET A 93 -20.52 20.44 -14.96
CA MET A 93 -20.28 20.83 -16.36
C MET A 93 -21.60 21.08 -17.10
N GLN A 94 -22.64 20.28 -16.83
CA GLN A 94 -23.97 20.48 -17.43
C GLN A 94 -24.64 21.76 -16.95
N LYS A 95 -24.35 22.20 -15.72
CA LYS A 95 -24.95 23.38 -15.11
C LYS A 95 -24.19 24.68 -15.42
N TYR A 96 -22.87 24.59 -15.59
CA TYR A 96 -21.98 25.74 -15.70
C TYR A 96 -21.08 25.62 -16.94
N GLU A 97 -21.64 25.84 -18.14
CA GLU A 97 -20.90 25.73 -19.41
C GLU A 97 -19.68 26.65 -19.46
N GLY A 98 -19.75 27.84 -18.85
CA GLY A 98 -18.62 28.79 -18.78
C GLY A 98 -17.42 28.30 -17.94
N LEU A 99 -17.58 27.25 -17.14
CA LEU A 99 -16.52 26.66 -16.32
C LEU A 99 -16.06 25.28 -16.82
N LYS A 100 -16.44 24.91 -18.05
CA LYS A 100 -16.22 23.57 -18.59
C LYS A 100 -14.75 23.16 -18.59
N LEU A 101 -13.85 24.05 -19.00
CA LEU A 101 -12.41 23.77 -19.05
C LEU A 101 -11.83 23.56 -17.64
N GLN A 102 -12.21 24.42 -16.69
CA GLN A 102 -11.82 24.30 -15.28
C GLN A 102 -12.31 22.97 -14.69
N LEU A 103 -13.55 22.60 -14.97
CA LEU A 103 -14.14 21.35 -14.47
C LEU A 103 -13.51 20.10 -15.12
N ILE A 104 -13.12 20.16 -16.40
CA ILE A 104 -12.32 19.10 -17.05
C ILE A 104 -10.96 18.97 -16.35
N PHE A 105 -10.30 20.09 -16.06
CA PHE A 105 -9.05 20.08 -15.32
C PHE A 105 -9.22 19.45 -13.94
N ILE A 106 -10.23 19.86 -13.16
CA ILE A 106 -10.50 19.26 -11.84
C ILE A 106 -10.77 17.77 -11.94
N LYS A 107 -11.55 17.32 -12.92
CA LYS A 107 -11.79 15.89 -13.16
C LYS A 107 -10.49 15.14 -13.45
N SER A 108 -9.58 15.72 -14.22
CA SER A 108 -8.27 15.10 -14.48
C SER A 108 -7.41 15.01 -13.21
N GLN A 109 -7.44 16.04 -12.35
CA GLN A 109 -6.71 16.02 -11.08
C GLN A 109 -7.31 15.02 -10.09
N GLU A 110 -8.64 14.86 -10.08
CA GLU A 110 -9.37 13.84 -9.32
C GLU A 110 -8.86 12.43 -9.66
N GLU A 111 -8.80 12.07 -10.94
CA GLU A 111 -8.32 10.74 -11.37
C GLU A 111 -6.82 10.53 -11.05
N LYS A 112 -6.02 11.59 -11.18
CA LYS A 112 -4.60 11.59 -10.81
C LYS A 112 -4.41 11.32 -9.32
N ILE A 113 -5.17 11.99 -8.45
CA ILE A 113 -5.07 11.81 -7.00
C ILE A 113 -5.57 10.43 -6.56
N LYS A 114 -6.66 9.92 -7.14
CA LYS A 114 -7.14 8.54 -6.91
C LYS A 114 -6.03 7.53 -7.19
N THR A 115 -5.42 7.61 -8.38
CA THR A 115 -4.35 6.71 -8.79
C THR A 115 -3.14 6.79 -7.86
N LYS A 116 -2.75 8.00 -7.45
CA LYS A 116 -1.65 8.22 -6.49
C LYS A 116 -1.96 7.60 -5.12
N LEU A 117 -3.14 7.86 -4.58
CA LEU A 117 -3.56 7.38 -3.27
C LEU A 117 -3.67 5.84 -3.23
N ILE A 118 -4.18 5.20 -4.29
CA ILE A 118 -4.20 3.72 -4.38
C ILE A 118 -2.78 3.15 -4.23
N LYS A 119 -1.79 3.73 -4.93
CA LYS A 119 -0.39 3.29 -4.85
C LYS A 119 0.19 3.51 -3.45
N VAL A 120 -0.04 4.68 -2.85
CA VAL A 120 0.44 5.03 -1.50
C VAL A 120 -0.14 4.08 -0.45
N ILE A 121 -1.46 3.88 -0.46
CA ILE A 121 -2.16 2.99 0.47
C ILE A 121 -1.62 1.57 0.33
N ARG A 122 -1.44 1.06 -0.90
CA ARG A 122 -0.88 -0.28 -1.13
C ARG A 122 0.52 -0.42 -0.54
N ASN A 123 1.41 0.53 -0.79
CA ASN A 123 2.78 0.48 -0.30
C ASN A 123 2.83 0.57 1.24
N ARG A 124 2.06 1.47 1.84
CA ARG A 124 1.98 1.60 3.30
C ARG A 124 1.37 0.37 3.96
N LYS A 125 0.35 -0.24 3.37
CA LYS A 125 -0.18 -1.54 3.84
C LYS A 125 0.91 -2.59 3.91
N LYS A 126 1.74 -2.76 2.85
CA LYS A 126 2.86 -3.71 2.87
C LYS A 126 3.84 -3.43 4.02
N MET A 127 4.17 -2.16 4.24
CA MET A 127 5.05 -1.77 5.36
C MET A 127 4.44 -2.13 6.72
N ILE A 128 3.15 -1.90 6.92
CA ILE A 128 2.42 -2.25 8.15
C ILE A 128 2.40 -3.76 8.37
N TYR A 129 2.26 -4.56 7.31
CA TYR A 129 2.34 -6.01 7.42
C TYR A 129 3.76 -6.46 7.82
N ASN A 130 4.80 -5.84 7.26
CA ASN A 130 6.19 -6.20 7.55
C ASN A 130 6.65 -5.71 8.94
N SER A 131 6.12 -4.59 9.42
CA SER A 131 6.51 -4.04 10.73
C SER A 131 6.11 -4.95 11.89
N LEU A 132 5.05 -5.74 11.72
CA LEU A 132 4.69 -6.76 12.71
C LEU A 132 5.83 -7.73 12.96
N THR A 133 6.39 -8.31 11.90
CA THR A 133 7.51 -9.26 12.01
C THR A 133 8.73 -8.59 12.63
N LEU A 134 9.08 -7.38 12.18
CA LEU A 134 10.22 -6.63 12.71
C LEU A 134 10.07 -6.28 14.20
N THR A 135 8.91 -5.78 14.63
CA THR A 135 8.66 -5.45 16.03
C THR A 135 8.70 -6.68 16.94
N VAL A 136 8.23 -7.82 16.45
CA VAL A 136 8.32 -9.08 17.20
C VAL A 136 9.77 -9.52 17.34
N GLU A 137 10.56 -9.48 16.27
CA GLU A 137 11.99 -9.80 16.30
C GLU A 137 12.76 -8.88 17.25
N GLU A 138 12.55 -7.57 17.16
CA GLU A 138 13.20 -6.56 18.01
C GLU A 138 12.93 -6.80 19.50
N ILE A 139 11.67 -6.98 19.88
CA ILE A 139 11.29 -7.16 21.30
C ILE A 139 11.77 -8.50 21.82
N LEU A 140 11.70 -9.57 21.02
CA LEU A 140 12.21 -10.87 21.42
C LEU A 140 13.73 -10.83 21.61
N GLN A 141 14.46 -10.20 20.69
CA GLN A 141 15.90 -10.03 20.81
C GLN A 141 16.27 -9.22 22.08
N GLU A 142 15.58 -8.10 22.33
CA GLU A 142 15.76 -7.32 23.55
C GLU A 142 15.44 -8.17 24.80
N SER A 143 14.41 -8.99 24.75
CA SER A 143 14.02 -9.84 25.87
C SER A 143 15.02 -10.94 26.19
N TYR A 144 15.70 -11.53 25.21
CA TYR A 144 16.77 -12.50 25.47
C TYR A 144 17.93 -11.87 26.21
N THR A 145 18.31 -10.63 25.84
CA THR A 145 19.37 -9.91 26.54
C THR A 145 18.99 -9.57 27.99
N LYS A 146 17.71 -9.29 28.25
CA LYS A 146 17.18 -8.99 29.60
C LYS A 146 16.88 -10.25 30.42
N ALA A 147 16.50 -11.35 29.80
CA ALA A 147 16.20 -12.62 30.47
C ALA A 147 17.44 -13.24 31.13
N ALA A 148 18.63 -13.04 30.54
CA ALA A 148 19.90 -13.40 31.15
C ALA A 148 20.16 -12.70 32.50
N THR A 149 19.42 -11.61 32.79
CA THR A 149 19.59 -10.80 34.01
C THR A 149 18.32 -10.69 34.87
N ALA A 150 17.14 -11.04 34.37
CA ALA A 150 15.86 -10.87 35.07
C ALA A 150 14.92 -12.09 34.91
N LYS A 151 14.34 -12.57 36.02
CA LYS A 151 13.25 -13.56 36.05
C LYS A 151 11.93 -12.97 35.51
N ILE A 152 11.88 -12.68 34.22
CA ILE A 152 10.61 -12.36 33.52
C ILE A 152 9.95 -13.69 33.14
N SER A 153 8.66 -13.83 33.43
CA SER A 153 7.88 -14.99 32.98
C SER A 153 7.58 -14.88 31.48
N LEU A 154 7.55 -16.01 30.77
CA LEU A 154 7.20 -16.08 29.34
C LEU A 154 5.90 -15.34 29.02
N GLN A 155 4.90 -15.48 29.89
CA GLN A 155 3.60 -14.86 29.66
C GLN A 155 3.69 -13.33 29.65
N ARG A 156 4.43 -12.72 30.59
CA ARG A 156 4.65 -11.26 30.60
C ARG A 156 5.41 -10.78 29.37
N LEU A 157 6.36 -11.58 28.88
CA LEU A 157 7.09 -11.27 27.65
C LEU A 157 6.14 -11.26 26.45
N MET A 158 5.32 -12.29 26.32
CA MET A 158 4.35 -12.40 25.22
C MET A 158 3.33 -11.26 25.24
N ASP A 159 2.78 -10.94 26.41
CA ASP A 159 1.86 -9.80 26.57
C ASP A 159 2.54 -8.49 26.10
N THR A 160 3.82 -8.30 26.46
CA THR A 160 4.61 -7.13 26.06
C THR A 160 4.83 -7.07 24.54
N VAL A 161 5.29 -8.16 23.92
CA VAL A 161 5.49 -8.26 22.47
C VAL A 161 4.21 -7.89 21.73
N PHE A 162 3.10 -8.42 22.22
CA PHE A 162 1.81 -8.26 21.60
C PHE A 162 1.25 -6.84 21.73
N ASP A 163 1.31 -6.26 22.93
CA ASP A 163 0.86 -4.88 23.16
C ASP A 163 1.66 -3.90 22.31
N HIS A 164 2.97 -4.11 22.18
CA HIS A 164 3.83 -3.26 21.37
C HIS A 164 3.55 -3.42 19.88
N ALA A 165 3.41 -4.66 19.39
CA ALA A 165 3.05 -4.94 18.00
C ALA A 165 1.69 -4.33 17.64
N LYS A 166 0.68 -4.48 18.53
CA LYS A 166 -0.64 -3.86 18.40
C LYS A 166 -0.53 -2.33 18.32
N SER A 167 0.19 -1.72 19.26
CA SER A 167 0.37 -0.27 19.32
C SER A 167 1.05 0.27 18.05
N ASN A 168 2.11 -0.40 17.60
CA ASN A 168 2.84 -0.04 16.39
C ASN A 168 1.92 -0.09 15.15
N MET A 169 1.22 -1.21 14.94
CA MET A 169 0.31 -1.36 13.80
C MET A 169 -0.81 -0.31 13.82
N LEU A 170 -1.40 -0.03 14.98
CA LEU A 170 -2.45 0.99 15.12
C LEU A 170 -1.94 2.40 14.79
N SER A 171 -0.77 2.76 15.32
CA SER A 171 -0.12 4.04 15.04
C SER A 171 0.14 4.20 13.54
N GLN A 172 0.67 3.17 12.87
CA GLN A 172 0.90 3.23 11.43
C GLN A 172 -0.40 3.32 10.60
N LEU A 173 -1.48 2.67 11.04
CA LEU A 173 -2.79 2.80 10.40
C LEU A 173 -3.37 4.21 10.56
N GLN A 174 -3.23 4.82 11.73
CA GLN A 174 -3.62 6.22 11.96
C GLN A 174 -2.80 7.18 11.10
N ASN A 175 -1.49 6.97 11.02
CA ASN A 175 -0.62 7.77 10.15
C ASN A 175 -0.99 7.62 8.66
N LEU A 176 -1.39 6.42 8.23
CA LEU A 176 -1.90 6.21 6.88
C LEU A 176 -3.21 6.96 6.64
N MET A 177 -4.15 6.94 7.61
CA MET A 177 -5.40 7.69 7.51
C MET A 177 -5.15 9.19 7.34
N ASN A 178 -4.30 9.77 8.20
CA ASN A 178 -3.95 11.19 8.12
C ASN A 178 -3.28 11.52 6.79
N LEU A 179 -2.31 10.71 6.35
CA LEU A 179 -1.64 10.90 5.05
C LEU A 179 -2.64 10.93 3.89
N VAL A 180 -3.63 10.03 3.87
CA VAL A 180 -4.65 9.99 2.82
C VAL A 180 -5.50 11.25 2.84
N LEU A 181 -5.95 11.68 4.02
CA LEU A 181 -6.75 12.89 4.20
C LEU A 181 -5.99 14.14 3.78
N ASP A 182 -4.77 14.32 4.27
CA ASP A 182 -3.93 15.47 3.97
C ASP A 182 -3.63 15.55 2.47
N THR A 183 -3.21 14.43 1.87
CA THR A 183 -2.90 14.40 0.43
C THR A 183 -4.14 14.70 -0.41
N LEU A 184 -5.31 14.16 -0.04
CA LEU A 184 -6.56 14.43 -0.77
C LEU A 184 -6.97 15.90 -0.63
N SER A 185 -7.02 16.41 0.60
CA SER A 185 -7.42 17.78 0.92
C SER A 185 -6.51 18.80 0.23
N GLU A 186 -5.20 18.70 0.42
CA GLU A 186 -4.22 19.63 -0.15
C GLU A 186 -4.24 19.59 -1.69
N SER A 187 -4.24 18.39 -2.28
CA SER A 187 -4.20 18.27 -3.74
C SER A 187 -5.46 18.82 -4.40
N LEU A 188 -6.63 18.54 -3.83
CA LEU A 188 -7.90 19.03 -4.37
C LEU A 188 -8.05 20.54 -4.15
N HIS A 189 -7.68 21.05 -2.97
CA HIS A 189 -7.69 22.48 -2.70
C HIS A 189 -6.79 23.25 -3.67
N ASN A 190 -5.55 22.79 -3.84
CA ASN A 190 -4.61 23.38 -4.79
C ASN A 190 -5.12 23.30 -6.23
N SER A 191 -5.74 22.18 -6.63
CA SER A 191 -6.31 22.03 -7.97
C SER A 191 -7.45 23.02 -8.21
N ILE A 192 -8.35 23.18 -7.24
CA ILE A 192 -9.45 24.17 -7.32
C ILE A 192 -8.87 25.58 -7.42
N GLN A 193 -7.93 25.93 -6.56
CA GLN A 193 -7.29 27.24 -6.57
C GLN A 193 -6.63 27.53 -7.93
N LEU A 194 -5.86 26.57 -8.47
CA LEU A 194 -5.22 26.71 -9.77
C LEU A 194 -6.24 26.85 -10.91
N SER A 195 -7.34 26.11 -10.88
CA SER A 195 -8.37 26.18 -11.91
C SER A 195 -9.08 27.54 -11.97
N LEU A 196 -9.11 28.26 -10.85
CA LEU A 196 -9.75 29.56 -10.71
C LEU A 196 -8.78 30.74 -10.89
N ARG A 197 -7.47 30.47 -11.08
CA ARG A 197 -6.54 31.53 -11.41
C ARG A 197 -6.83 32.01 -12.83
N GLU A 198 -7.28 33.25 -12.93
CA GLU A 198 -7.23 34.01 -14.16
C GLU A 198 -5.78 34.42 -14.38
N ASP A 199 -4.95 33.50 -14.89
CA ASP A 199 -3.70 33.93 -15.53
C ASP A 199 -4.14 34.68 -16.79
N THR A 200 -4.24 36.00 -16.69
CA THR A 200 -4.61 36.92 -17.78
C THR A 200 -3.59 36.92 -18.93
N SER A 201 -2.53 36.13 -18.81
CA SER A 201 -1.53 35.86 -19.83
C SER A 201 -1.85 34.53 -20.48
N VAL A 202 -2.48 34.56 -21.66
CA VAL A 202 -2.49 33.41 -22.56
C VAL A 202 -1.04 32.96 -22.77
N PRO A 203 -0.69 31.69 -22.52
CA PRO A 203 0.65 31.20 -22.82
C PRO A 203 0.94 31.48 -24.29
N ASP A 204 2.05 32.17 -24.57
CA ASP A 204 2.49 32.41 -25.94
C ASP A 204 2.91 31.08 -26.56
N ILE A 205 1.97 30.45 -27.26
CA ILE A 205 2.14 29.17 -27.96
C ILE A 205 2.52 29.38 -29.44
N SER A 206 2.99 30.57 -29.82
CA SER A 206 3.29 30.90 -31.21
C SER A 206 4.37 29.99 -31.79
N ILE A 207 5.36 29.60 -30.97
CA ILE A 207 6.46 28.71 -31.37
C ILE A 207 5.93 27.30 -31.62
N GLU A 208 5.19 26.74 -30.67
CA GLU A 208 4.61 25.39 -30.78
C GLU A 208 3.62 25.31 -31.94
N PHE A 209 2.84 26.37 -32.17
CA PHE A 209 1.92 26.46 -33.30
C PHE A 209 2.65 26.49 -34.64
N GLU A 210 3.77 27.23 -34.75
CA GLU A 210 4.60 27.27 -35.95
C GLU A 210 5.27 25.91 -36.23
N GLU A 211 5.77 25.24 -35.19
CA GLU A 211 6.35 23.90 -35.29
C GLU A 211 5.33 22.86 -35.77
N VAL A 212 4.12 22.85 -35.17
CA VAL A 212 3.04 21.92 -35.58
C VAL A 212 2.56 22.23 -37.01
N THR A 213 2.45 23.50 -37.37
CA THR A 213 2.06 23.92 -38.72
C THR A 213 3.10 23.48 -39.75
N LYS A 214 4.39 23.61 -39.44
CA LYS A 214 5.47 23.15 -40.29
C LYS A 214 5.41 21.64 -40.52
N LEU A 215 5.25 20.85 -39.45
CA LEU A 215 5.10 19.39 -39.54
C LEU A 215 3.86 18.97 -40.35
N TYR A 216 2.73 19.66 -40.15
CA TYR A 216 1.52 19.40 -40.91
C TYR A 216 1.72 19.66 -42.42
N ASN A 217 2.42 20.74 -42.77
CA ASN A 217 2.72 21.07 -44.17
C ASN A 217 3.73 20.09 -44.80
N GLU A 218 4.71 19.60 -44.03
CA GLU A 218 5.65 18.55 -44.48
C GLU A 218 4.93 17.21 -44.75
N LEU A 219 3.97 16.83 -43.90
CA LEU A 219 3.16 15.63 -44.09
C LEU A 219 2.18 15.77 -45.26
N THR A 220 1.56 16.94 -45.45
CA THR A 220 0.62 17.17 -46.56
C THR A 220 1.33 17.40 -47.91
N SER A 221 2.61 17.80 -47.90
CA SER A 221 3.43 17.91 -49.12
C SER A 221 4.01 16.57 -49.59
N THR A 222 4.00 15.53 -48.75
CA THR A 222 4.54 14.20 -49.09
C THR A 222 3.50 13.24 -49.68
N GLU A 223 2.20 13.56 -49.60
CA GLU A 223 1.12 12.80 -50.25
C GLU A 223 0.96 13.10 -51.76
N GLY A 224 1.83 13.94 -52.34
CA GLY A 224 1.76 14.38 -53.74
C GLY A 224 2.67 13.67 -54.75
N GLU A 225 3.49 12.69 -54.34
CA GLU A 225 4.48 12.04 -55.24
C GLU A 225 4.33 10.51 -55.41
N ASP A 226 3.25 9.89 -54.91
CA ASP A 226 2.94 8.47 -55.18
C ASP A 226 1.72 8.31 -56.11
N ASP A 227 1.69 9.08 -57.20
CA ASP A 227 0.69 8.94 -58.27
C ASP A 227 1.38 8.54 -59.58
N LEU A 228 2.03 7.36 -59.62
CA LEU A 228 2.38 6.69 -60.87
C LEU A 228 2.34 5.16 -60.75
N LEU A 229 1.48 4.57 -61.59
CA LEU A 229 1.39 3.18 -62.08
C LEU A 229 0.33 2.26 -61.45
N LEU A 230 -0.94 2.61 -61.66
CA LEU A 230 -1.94 1.60 -62.08
C LEU A 230 -2.09 1.69 -63.60
N SER A 231 -1.29 0.93 -64.34
CA SER A 231 -1.55 0.66 -65.75
C SER A 231 -2.58 -0.47 -65.85
N ASP A 232 -3.83 -0.11 -66.13
CA ASP A 232 -4.81 -1.01 -66.72
C ASP A 232 -4.40 -1.32 -68.16
N SER A 233 -3.58 -2.36 -68.34
CA SER A 233 -3.46 -3.09 -69.59
C SER A 233 -2.93 -4.49 -69.30
N ASP A 234 -3.85 -5.43 -69.11
CA ASP A 234 -3.86 -6.71 -69.84
C ASP A 234 -5.09 -7.54 -69.38
N MET A 235 -6.26 -7.07 -69.83
CA MET A 235 -7.31 -7.97 -70.28
C MET A 235 -6.91 -8.36 -71.71
N ASP A 236 -6.29 -9.52 -71.88
CA ASP A 236 -6.68 -10.52 -72.89
C ASP A 236 -5.63 -11.63 -73.12
N ILE A 237 -6.16 -12.86 -73.15
CA ILE A 237 -5.69 -14.07 -73.86
C ILE A 237 -4.91 -15.15 -73.06
N LEU A 238 -5.70 -16.21 -72.80
CA LEU A 238 -5.41 -17.65 -72.58
C LEU A 238 -4.87 -18.12 -71.23
#